data_AF-A0A6J7HTC1-F1
#
_entry.id   AF-A0A6J7HTC1-F1
#
_cell.length_a   1.000
_cell.length_b   1.000
_cell.length_c   1.000
_cell.angle_alpha   90.00
_cell.angle_beta   90.00
_cell.angle_gamma   90.00
#
_symmetry.space_group_name_H-M   'P 1'
#
loop_
_entity.id
_entity.type
_entity.pdbx_description
1 polymer ?
#
loop_
_entity_poly.entity_id
_entity_poly.type
_entity_poly.pdbx_seq_one_letter_code
_entity_poly.pdbx_strand_id
1 'polypeptide(L)' 'MTGWIADFMNHPATYLKSGWFQISVTNLVVILLMLAIFALAVLIPFPKDKDGHHK' A
#
# COMPACT_ATOMS: atom_id res chain seq x y z
N MET A 1 -22.47 29.60 14.28
CA MET A 1 -22.50 28.12 14.26
C MET A 1 -21.91 27.67 12.93
N THR A 2 -20.62 27.31 12.86
CA THR A 2 -19.91 26.55 11.79
C THR A 2 -18.41 26.91 11.79
N GLY A 3 -17.68 26.49 12.82
CA GLY A 3 -16.23 26.74 12.93
C GLY A 3 -15.37 25.47 12.91
N TRP A 4 -15.84 24.38 13.53
CA TRP A 4 -15.03 23.18 13.73
C TRP A 4 -14.99 22.23 12.52
N ILE A 5 -16.10 22.10 11.79
CA ILE A 5 -16.20 21.16 10.66
C ILE A 5 -15.32 21.62 9.49
N ALA A 6 -15.15 22.94 9.34
CA ALA A 6 -14.31 23.55 8.32
C ALA A 6 -12.82 23.24 8.55
N ASP A 7 -12.36 23.26 9.82
CA ASP A 7 -10.97 22.91 10.18
C ASP A 7 -10.67 21.43 9.92
N PHE A 8 -11.63 20.53 10.14
CA PHE A 8 -11.43 19.10 9.91
C PHE A 8 -11.35 18.73 8.42
N MET A 9 -12.00 19.50 7.55
CA MET A 9 -11.95 19.30 6.10
C MET A 9 -10.68 19.83 5.45
N ASN A 10 -9.88 20.60 6.19
CA ASN A 10 -8.66 21.21 5.67
C ASN A 10 -7.43 20.31 5.83
N HIS A 11 -7.59 18.99 6.05
CA HIS A 11 -6.44 18.09 6.00
C HIS A 11 -5.97 18.02 4.54
N PRO A 12 -4.81 18.60 4.18
CA PRO A 12 -4.36 18.60 2.81
C PRO A 12 -4.05 17.15 2.45
N ALA A 13 -4.84 16.57 1.55
CA ALA A 13 -4.45 15.34 0.90
C ALA A 13 -3.11 15.61 0.23
N THR A 14 -2.05 14.96 0.72
CA THR A 14 -0.69 15.16 0.21
C THR A 14 -0.61 14.60 -1.20
N TYR A 15 -0.91 15.45 -2.18
CA TYR A 15 -0.72 15.15 -3.61
C TYR A 15 0.71 15.54 -3.98
N LEU A 16 1.53 14.57 -4.38
CA LEU A 16 2.83 14.87 -4.98
C LEU A 16 2.60 15.40 -6.39
N LYS A 17 2.67 16.71 -6.56
CA LYS A 17 2.52 17.40 -7.85
C LYS A 17 3.89 17.58 -8.50
N SER A 18 4.33 16.62 -9.30
CA SER A 18 5.48 16.79 -10.19
C SER A 18 4.98 17.16 -11.59
N GLY A 19 4.71 18.45 -11.82
CA GLY A 19 4.24 18.98 -13.11
C GLY A 19 2.81 18.54 -13.50
N TRP A 20 2.69 17.76 -14.58
CA TRP A 20 1.46 17.26 -15.22
C TRP A 20 0.90 15.95 -14.62
N PHE A 21 1.64 15.33 -13.70
CA PHE A 21 1.30 14.03 -13.12
C PHE A 21 0.82 14.25 -11.68
N GLN A 22 -0.49 14.20 -11.47
CA GLN A 22 -1.09 14.26 -10.15
C GLN A 22 -1.36 12.83 -9.67
N ILE A 23 -0.42 12.25 -8.92
CA ILE A 23 -0.63 10.97 -8.24
C ILE A 23 -0.78 11.23 -6.74
N SER A 24 -1.87 10.71 -6.18
CA SER A 24 -2.03 10.63 -4.73
C SER A 24 -0.90 9.78 -4.16
N VAL A 25 -0.15 10.31 -3.19
CA VAL A 25 0.91 9.57 -2.47
C VAL A 25 0.39 8.23 -1.99
N THR A 26 -0.87 8.20 -1.53
CA THR A 26 -1.56 6.99 -1.08
C THR A 26 -1.60 5.93 -2.18
N ASN A 27 -1.96 6.29 -3.41
CA ASN A 27 -2.02 5.33 -4.52
C ASN A 27 -0.63 4.79 -4.87
N LEU A 28 0.40 5.64 -4.86
CA LEU A 28 1.78 5.23 -5.11
C LEU A 28 2.24 4.21 -4.05
N VAL A 29 1.97 4.49 -2.77
CA VAL A 29 2.30 3.59 -1.66
C VAL A 29 1.58 2.25 -1.81
N VAL A 30 0.29 2.25 -2.17
CA VAL A 30 -0.47 1.02 -2.40
C VAL A 30 0.12 0.19 -3.54
N ILE A 31 0.47 0.81 -4.67
CA ILE A 31 1.11 0.11 -5.80
C ILE A 31 2.44 -0.52 -5.36
N LEU A 32 3.30 0.25 -4.67
CA LEU A 32 4.57 -0.26 -4.16
C LEU A 32 4.38 -1.42 -3.19
N LEU A 33 3.36 -1.35 -2.32
CA LEU A 33 3.01 -2.42 -1.40
C LEU A 33 2.58 -3.69 -2.15
N MET A 34 1.72 -3.56 -3.16
CA MET A 34 1.29 -4.70 -3.99
C MET A 34 2.48 -5.36 -4.69
N LEU A 35 3.39 -4.57 -5.26
CA LEU A 35 4.60 -5.07 -5.90
C LEU A 35 5.55 -5.76 -4.89
N ALA A 36 5.70 -5.21 -3.69
CA ALA A 36 6.51 -5.80 -2.64
C ALA A 36 5.96 -7.16 -2.20
N ILE A 37 4.64 -7.26 -1.97
CA ILE A 37 3.98 -8.53 -1.62
C ILE A 37 4.14 -9.56 -2.74
N PHE A 38 3.96 -9.13 -4.00
CA PHE A 38 4.15 -10.01 -5.15
C PHE A 38 5.58 -10.55 -5.22
N ALA A 39 6.58 -9.68 -5.07
CA ALA A 39 7.98 -10.09 -5.02
C ALA A 39 8.26 -11.03 -3.85
N LEU A 40 7.67 -10.76 -2.69
CA LEU A 40 7.77 -11.61 -1.51
C LEU A 40 7.18 -13.00 -1.78
N ALA A 41 6.04 -13.10 -2.46
CA ALA A 41 5.42 -14.37 -2.81
C ALA A 41 6.25 -15.17 -3.82
N VAL A 42 6.92 -14.50 -4.77
CA VAL A 42 7.84 -15.15 -5.71
C VAL A 42 9.12 -15.62 -4.99
N LEU A 43 9.62 -14.82 -4.05
CA LEU A 43 10.88 -15.10 -3.36
C LEU A 43 10.71 -16.11 -2.23
N ILE A 44 9.56 -16.15 -1.55
CA ILE A 44 9.28 -17.13 -0.51
C ILE A 44 9.06 -18.48 -1.18
N PRO A 45 10.01 -19.43 -1.07
CA PRO A 45 9.78 -20.76 -1.59
C PRO A 45 8.64 -21.37 -0.78
N PHE A 46 7.68 -21.97 -1.49
CA PHE A 46 6.59 -22.68 -0.85
C PHE A 46 7.17 -23.69 0.15
N PRO A 47 6.75 -23.65 1.44
CA PRO A 47 7.17 -24.65 2.40
C PRO A 47 6.82 -26.02 1.82
N LYS A 48 7.84 -26.85 1.57
CA LYS A 48 7.64 -28.26 1.24
C LYS A 48 6.94 -28.88 2.44
N ASP A 49 5.70 -29.33 2.25
CA ASP A 49 4.99 -30.13 3.24
C ASP A 49 5.90 -31.27 3.66
N LYS A 50 6.17 -31.36 4.97
CA LYS A 50 6.83 -32.51 5.59
C LYS A 50 5.82 -33.65 5.73
N ASP A 51 5.16 -33.99 4.63
CA ASP A 51 4.27 -35.14 4.54
C ASP A 51 5.08 -36.32 4.01
N GLY A 52 5.77 -36.99 4.92
CA GLY A 52 6.56 -38.16 4.54
C GLY A 52 7.37 -38.76 5.66
N HIS A 53 6.69 -39.36 6.64
CA HIS A 53 6.85 -40.78 7.03
C HIS A 53 6.11 -41.06 8.34
N HIS A 54 4.80 -41.23 8.25
CA HIS A 54 4.10 -42.22 9.06
C HIS A 54 4.48 -43.57 8.47
N LYS A 55 5.52 -44.24 9.01
CA LYS A 55 5.67 -45.68 9.31
C LYS A 55 6.96 -45.88 10.10
#